data_AF-A0AAW8N9H0-F1
#
_entry.id   AF-A0AAW8N9H0-F1
#
_cell.length_a   1.000
_cell.length_b   1.000
_cell.length_c   1.000
_cell.angle_alpha   90.00
_cell.angle_beta   90.00
_cell.angle_gamma   90.00
#
_symmetry.space_group_name_H-M   'P 1'
#
loop_
_entity.id
_entity.type
_entity.pdbx_description
1 polymer ?
#
loop_
_entity_poly.entity_id
_entity_poly.type
_entity_poly.pdbx_seq_one_letter_code
_entity_poly.pdbx_strand_id
1 'polypeptide(L)'
;MGSMYRPARPAAILVSLFAISPLLVACPSTPSCSGSQRPYNNACLDNVAITYIECTKGRGFDLTTELSGKLGGTFKVIADASVEAAYKENKEENTVVGLQIVSDCLRIAESSADTAVDRSAAEESRQRADLIRQQVQQTAHIEIAPSQARAGESVVVSGRSFYPDETVAIYVHATLVTQIRVDGQGAFSATITVPKNALPGFQTAVTVTGETSAKTAQAPFEALP
;
A
#
# COMPACT_ATOMS: atom_id res chain seq x y z
N MET A 1 54.27 -44.32 -63.42
CA MET A 1 55.74 -44.50 -63.42
C MET A 1 56.39 -43.17 -63.10
N GLY A 2 57.37 -43.15 -62.19
CA GLY A 2 58.28 -42.01 -62.04
C GLY A 2 58.06 -41.13 -60.81
N SER A 3 58.34 -41.69 -59.63
CA SER A 3 58.71 -40.92 -58.44
C SER A 3 60.07 -40.27 -58.67
N MET A 4 60.22 -38.97 -58.37
CA MET A 4 61.55 -38.37 -58.15
C MET A 4 61.48 -37.09 -57.30
N TYR A 5 61.78 -37.29 -56.02
CA TYR A 5 62.56 -36.46 -55.08
C TYR A 5 62.68 -34.94 -55.31
N ARG A 6 62.24 -34.15 -54.32
CA ARG A 6 62.77 -32.80 -54.01
C ARG A 6 63.16 -32.71 -52.52
N PRO A 7 64.34 -32.16 -52.18
CA PRO A 7 64.84 -32.10 -50.82
C PRO A 7 64.23 -30.93 -50.02
N ALA A 8 64.22 -31.14 -48.70
CA ALA A 8 63.63 -30.32 -47.65
C ALA A 8 64.22 -28.89 -47.57
N ARG A 9 63.34 -27.94 -47.28
CA ARG A 9 63.68 -26.60 -46.74
C ARG A 9 63.01 -26.45 -45.37
N PRO A 10 63.69 -25.85 -44.38
CA PRO A 10 63.23 -25.87 -43.00
C PRO A 10 61.98 -25.00 -42.82
N ALA A 11 60.99 -25.57 -42.13
CA ALA A 11 59.73 -24.94 -41.77
C ALA A 11 59.98 -23.82 -40.74
N ALA A 12 59.67 -22.58 -41.13
CA ALA A 12 59.54 -21.48 -40.20
C ALA A 12 58.25 -21.69 -39.39
N ILE A 13 58.41 -21.97 -38.10
CA ILE A 13 57.33 -22.11 -37.12
C ILE A 13 56.72 -20.72 -36.89
N LEU A 14 55.58 -20.46 -37.52
CA LEU A 14 54.72 -19.31 -37.23
C LEU A 14 53.97 -19.61 -35.92
N VAL A 15 54.48 -19.07 -34.82
CA VAL A 15 53.77 -19.04 -33.53
C VAL A 15 52.59 -18.09 -33.67
N SER A 16 51.39 -18.65 -33.85
CA SER A 16 50.13 -17.92 -33.82
C SER A 16 49.84 -17.46 -32.39
N LEU A 17 50.07 -16.19 -32.08
CA LEU A 17 49.54 -15.56 -30.87
C LEU A 17 48.00 -15.54 -30.96
N PHE A 18 47.36 -16.44 -30.21
CA PHE A 18 45.94 -16.30 -29.86
C PHE A 18 45.83 -15.12 -28.89
N ALA A 19 45.31 -13.99 -29.37
CA ALA A 19 44.88 -12.89 -28.53
C ALA A 19 43.66 -13.34 -27.73
N ILE A 20 43.86 -13.67 -26.45
CA ILE A 20 42.78 -13.88 -25.49
C ILE A 20 42.23 -12.48 -25.18
N SER A 21 41.18 -12.05 -25.87
CA SER A 21 40.44 -10.85 -25.51
C SER A 21 39.86 -11.03 -24.11
N PRO A 22 40.21 -10.19 -23.12
CA PRO A 22 39.50 -10.19 -21.86
C PRO A 22 38.09 -9.63 -22.15
N LEU A 23 37.07 -10.47 -22.01
CA LEU A 23 35.70 -10.01 -21.84
C LEU A 23 35.69 -9.09 -20.62
N LEU A 24 35.72 -7.78 -20.87
CA LEU A 24 35.42 -6.77 -19.87
C LEU A 24 33.99 -7.03 -19.41
N VAL A 25 33.87 -7.71 -18.27
CA VAL A 25 32.64 -7.70 -17.47
C VAL A 25 32.42 -6.25 -17.09
N ALA A 26 31.54 -5.56 -17.82
CA ALA A 26 31.09 -4.24 -17.44
C ALA A 26 30.37 -4.37 -16.10
N CYS A 27 31.03 -3.94 -15.01
CA CYS A 27 30.36 -3.78 -13.73
C CYS A 27 29.15 -2.85 -13.93
N PRO A 28 27.97 -3.14 -13.35
CA PRO A 28 26.84 -2.22 -13.41
C PRO A 28 27.28 -0.87 -12.83
N SER A 29 27.28 0.16 -13.65
CA SER A 29 27.66 1.52 -13.24
C SER A 29 26.65 2.04 -12.23
N THR A 30 27.07 2.24 -10.98
CA THR A 30 26.29 2.98 -9.99
C THR A 30 25.92 4.36 -10.54
N PRO A 31 24.67 4.84 -10.41
CA PRO A 31 24.26 6.14 -10.93
C PRO A 31 25.06 7.26 -10.25
N SER A 32 25.50 8.26 -11.03
CA SER A 32 26.17 9.46 -10.50
C SER A 32 25.13 10.43 -9.94
N CYS A 33 24.96 10.44 -8.62
CA CYS A 33 24.03 11.34 -7.95
C CYS A 33 24.60 12.75 -7.77
N SER A 34 23.73 13.75 -7.75
CA SER A 34 24.11 15.17 -7.59
C SER A 34 23.71 15.72 -6.23
N GLY A 35 24.50 16.65 -5.68
CA GLY A 35 24.20 17.28 -4.39
C GLY A 35 24.38 16.31 -3.22
N SER A 36 23.42 16.26 -2.30
CA SER A 36 23.44 15.36 -1.13
C SER A 36 22.77 14.00 -1.39
N GLN A 37 22.39 13.71 -2.63
CA GLN A 37 21.74 12.45 -3.00
C GLN A 37 22.73 11.27 -3.00
N ARG A 38 22.23 10.09 -2.62
CA ARG A 38 23.01 8.84 -2.58
C ARG A 38 22.37 7.79 -3.50
N PRO A 39 23.18 6.90 -4.11
CA PRO A 39 22.68 5.85 -4.96
C PRO A 39 21.94 4.78 -4.14
N TYR A 40 20.74 4.40 -4.57
CA TYR A 40 19.92 3.34 -3.99
C TYR A 40 19.16 2.63 -5.10
N ASN A 41 19.34 1.31 -5.28
CA ASN A 41 18.68 0.48 -6.32
C ASN A 41 18.57 1.16 -7.69
N ASN A 42 19.70 1.63 -8.24
CA ASN A 42 19.82 2.33 -9.53
C ASN A 42 19.10 3.70 -9.62
N ALA A 43 18.66 4.27 -8.50
CA ALA A 43 18.13 5.62 -8.39
C ALA A 43 19.00 6.50 -7.47
N CYS A 44 18.79 7.81 -7.53
CA CYS A 44 19.42 8.77 -6.62
C CYS A 44 18.36 9.30 -5.65
N LEU A 45 18.56 9.02 -4.37
CA LEU A 45 17.62 9.37 -3.30
C LEU A 45 18.27 10.33 -2.30
N ASP A 46 17.49 11.20 -1.69
CA ASP A 46 17.95 12.04 -0.57
C ASP A 46 18.13 11.24 0.73
N ASN A 47 18.67 11.89 1.78
CA ASN A 47 18.90 11.23 3.06
C ASN A 47 17.60 10.87 3.81
N VAL A 48 16.52 11.65 3.65
CA VAL A 48 15.21 11.38 4.27
C VAL A 48 14.66 10.06 3.73
N ALA A 49 14.67 9.93 2.40
CA ALA A 49 14.27 8.76 1.65
C ALA A 49 14.97 7.48 2.09
N ILE A 50 16.31 7.52 2.12
CA ILE A 50 17.12 6.35 2.47
C ILE A 50 16.88 5.96 3.93
N THR A 51 16.86 6.95 4.83
CA THR A 51 16.60 6.71 6.26
C THR A 51 15.23 6.08 6.48
N TYR A 52 14.21 6.55 5.77
CA TYR A 52 12.86 5.98 5.82
C TYR A 52 12.83 4.53 5.30
N ILE A 53 13.45 4.27 4.15
CA ILE A 53 13.52 2.93 3.55
C ILE A 53 14.28 1.96 4.46
N GLU A 54 15.43 2.36 5.02
CA GLU A 54 16.20 1.56 5.97
C GLU A 54 15.40 1.27 7.24
N CYS A 55 14.64 2.26 7.72
CA CYS A 55 13.79 2.11 8.88
C CYS A 55 12.62 1.14 8.64
N THR A 56 12.02 1.14 7.45
CA THR A 56 10.87 0.29 7.12
C THR A 56 11.29 -1.12 6.69
N LYS A 57 12.55 -1.31 6.30
CA LYS A 57 13.12 -2.61 5.91
C LYS A 57 12.92 -3.68 6.99
N GLY A 58 12.29 -4.79 6.59
CA GLY A 58 12.03 -5.92 7.49
C GLY A 58 10.88 -5.70 8.47
N ARG A 59 10.12 -4.61 8.34
CA ARG A 59 8.92 -4.32 9.16
C ARG A 59 7.61 -4.53 8.39
N GLY A 60 7.62 -5.43 7.40
CA GLY A 60 6.46 -5.71 6.56
C GLY A 60 6.20 -4.70 5.45
N PHE A 61 7.16 -3.80 5.17
CA PHE A 61 7.10 -2.84 4.09
C PHE A 61 8.24 -3.12 3.12
N ASP A 62 7.96 -3.77 1.98
CA ASP A 62 8.93 -3.86 0.89
C ASP A 62 8.68 -2.78 -0.17
N LEU A 63 9.06 -1.56 0.21
CA LEU A 63 8.95 -0.37 -0.63
C LEU A 63 9.72 -0.48 -1.95
N THR A 64 10.60 -1.47 -2.11
CA THR A 64 11.34 -1.67 -3.36
C THR A 64 10.47 -2.24 -4.47
N THR A 65 9.44 -3.02 -4.13
CA THR A 65 8.54 -3.63 -5.12
C THR A 65 7.34 -2.73 -5.44
N GLU A 66 6.73 -2.09 -4.43
CA GLU A 66 5.54 -1.26 -4.60
C GLU A 66 5.81 0.12 -5.22
N LEU A 67 7.02 0.67 -5.03
CA LEU A 67 7.39 1.97 -5.59
C LEU A 67 8.02 1.87 -6.99
N SER A 68 8.04 0.69 -7.61
CA SER A 68 8.71 0.42 -8.90
C SER A 68 8.24 1.27 -10.10
N GLY A 69 7.19 2.10 -9.94
CA GLY A 69 6.77 3.12 -10.91
C GLY A 69 6.99 4.59 -10.50
N LYS A 70 7.52 4.87 -9.30
CA LYS A 70 7.63 6.22 -8.70
C LYS A 70 9.07 6.61 -8.28
N LEU A 71 10.06 5.73 -8.51
CA LEU A 71 11.47 5.88 -8.09
C LEU A 71 12.34 6.81 -8.98
N GLY A 72 11.73 7.74 -9.71
CA GLY A 72 12.47 8.78 -10.45
C GLY A 72 12.81 9.97 -9.55
N GLY A 73 13.64 10.91 -10.04
CA GLY A 73 14.19 12.09 -9.33
C GLY A 73 13.19 13.10 -8.73
N THR A 74 11.94 12.69 -8.57
CA THR A 74 10.77 13.38 -8.01
C THR A 74 10.39 12.72 -6.67
N PHE A 75 11.38 12.44 -5.81
CA PHE A 75 11.17 11.80 -4.50
C PHE A 75 10.63 12.78 -3.44
N LYS A 76 9.75 13.72 -3.84
CA LYS A 76 9.01 14.64 -2.96
C LYS A 76 7.62 14.12 -2.53
N VAL A 77 7.27 12.88 -2.89
CA VAL A 77 5.91 12.30 -2.68
C VAL A 77 5.98 10.87 -2.12
N ILE A 78 7.11 10.51 -1.51
CA ILE A 78 7.41 9.13 -1.08
C ILE A 78 6.44 8.66 -0.01
N ALA A 79 6.07 9.56 0.88
CA ALA A 79 5.28 9.19 2.04
C ALA A 79 3.78 9.17 1.76
N ASP A 80 3.26 10.03 0.88
CA ASP A 80 1.87 9.90 0.43
C ASP A 80 1.67 8.55 -0.25
N ALA A 81 2.63 8.16 -1.09
CA ALA A 81 2.66 6.84 -1.70
C ALA A 81 2.88 5.72 -0.66
N SER A 82 3.71 5.91 0.37
CA SER A 82 3.96 4.89 1.38
C SER A 82 2.83 4.75 2.39
N VAL A 83 2.10 5.82 2.70
CA VAL A 83 0.91 5.80 3.54
C VAL A 83 -0.23 5.13 2.79
N GLU A 84 -0.37 5.42 1.49
CA GLU A 84 -1.32 4.72 0.61
C GLU A 84 -0.95 3.24 0.45
N ALA A 85 0.33 2.93 0.28
CA ALA A 85 0.86 1.58 0.20
C ALA A 85 0.64 0.82 1.51
N ALA A 86 1.03 1.39 2.65
CA ALA A 86 0.80 0.82 3.97
C ALA A 86 -0.68 0.58 4.25
N TYR A 87 -1.55 1.46 3.75
CA TYR A 87 -2.99 1.29 3.84
C TYR A 87 -3.50 0.15 2.95
N LYS A 88 -2.89 -0.07 1.77
CA LYS A 88 -3.27 -1.11 0.80
C LYS A 88 -2.66 -2.49 1.09
N GLU A 89 -1.43 -2.54 1.60
CA GLU A 89 -0.65 -3.75 1.90
C GLU A 89 -1.18 -4.44 3.17
N ASN A 90 -1.57 -3.66 4.20
CA ASN A 90 -2.07 -4.17 5.47
C ASN A 90 -3.56 -4.59 5.45
N LYS A 91 -4.08 -5.03 4.30
CA LYS A 91 -5.40 -5.68 4.19
C LYS A 91 -5.48 -6.99 4.98
N GLU A 92 -4.34 -7.52 5.44
CA GLU A 92 -4.26 -8.80 6.15
C GLU A 92 -3.70 -8.71 7.59
N GLU A 93 -3.05 -7.61 8.01
CA GLU A 93 -2.53 -7.47 9.38
C GLU A 93 -2.64 -6.03 9.93
N ASN A 94 -3.23 -5.91 11.11
CA ASN A 94 -3.29 -4.75 12.02
C ASN A 94 -2.72 -3.40 11.50
N THR A 95 -3.48 -2.74 10.62
CA THR A 95 -3.18 -1.43 10.00
C THR A 95 -2.69 -0.36 10.98
N VAL A 96 -3.13 -0.38 12.24
CA VAL A 96 -2.70 0.56 13.28
C VAL A 96 -1.19 0.43 13.56
N VAL A 97 -0.70 -0.81 13.61
CA VAL A 97 0.72 -1.10 13.84
C VAL A 97 1.54 -0.67 12.62
N GLY A 98 1.06 -0.97 11.41
CA GLY A 98 1.71 -0.53 10.17
C GLY A 98 1.81 0.99 10.06
N LEU A 99 0.72 1.72 10.29
CA LEU A 99 0.71 3.19 10.26
C LEU A 99 1.56 3.80 11.38
N GLN A 100 1.66 3.15 12.54
CA GLN A 100 2.57 3.56 13.61
C GLN A 100 4.03 3.44 13.17
N ILE A 101 4.41 2.32 12.54
CA ILE A 101 5.76 2.12 11.98
C ILE A 101 6.08 3.20 10.96
N VAL A 102 5.13 3.52 10.07
CA VAL A 102 5.28 4.60 9.09
C VAL A 102 5.52 5.94 9.78
N SER A 103 4.69 6.31 10.77
CA SER A 103 4.86 7.55 11.55
C SER A 103 6.21 7.62 12.26
N ASP A 104 6.64 6.53 12.90
CA ASP A 104 7.94 6.45 13.58
C ASP A 104 9.12 6.55 12.62
N CYS A 105 9.05 5.90 11.46
CA CYS A 105 10.08 5.98 10.45
C CYS A 105 10.15 7.36 9.77
N LEU A 106 9.00 8.01 9.55
CA LEU A 106 8.98 9.39 9.04
C LEU A 106 9.60 10.37 10.02
N ARG A 107 9.36 10.19 11.33
CA ARG A 107 10.00 10.99 12.39
C ARG A 107 11.52 10.82 12.41
N ILE A 108 12.03 9.60 12.22
CA ILE A 108 13.48 9.35 12.13
C ILE A 108 14.04 9.99 10.84
N ALA A 109 13.36 9.83 9.72
CA ALA A 109 13.75 10.41 8.44
C ALA A 109 13.77 11.95 8.47
N GLU A 110 12.80 12.59 9.13
CA GLU A 110 12.75 14.04 9.36
C GLU A 110 14.04 14.55 10.04
N SER A 111 14.57 13.80 11.01
CA SER A 111 15.81 14.13 11.71
C SER A 111 17.07 14.02 10.82
N SER A 112 17.00 13.26 9.74
CA SER A 112 18.08 13.09 8.76
C SER A 112 18.05 14.10 7.61
N ALA A 113 17.07 15.01 7.59
CA ALA A 113 16.89 15.95 6.48
C ALA A 113 18.04 16.95 6.36
N ASP A 114 18.69 16.97 5.18
CA ASP A 114 19.79 17.90 4.86
C ASP A 114 19.29 19.33 4.64
N THR A 115 18.06 19.50 4.14
CA THR A 115 17.47 20.80 3.84
C THR A 115 16.16 21.03 4.60
N ALA A 116 15.80 22.30 4.80
CA ALA A 116 14.51 22.66 5.40
C ALA A 116 13.31 22.20 4.54
N VAL A 117 13.51 22.14 3.22
CA VAL A 117 12.49 21.70 2.25
C VAL A 117 12.21 20.20 2.39
N ASP A 118 13.24 19.39 2.59
CA ASP A 118 13.09 17.95 2.78
C ASP A 118 12.49 17.64 4.16
N ARG A 119 12.86 18.45 5.17
CA ARG A 119 12.28 18.35 6.53
C ARG A 119 10.79 18.66 6.52
N SER A 120 10.35 19.75 5.87
CA SER A 120 8.92 20.11 5.83
C SER A 120 8.10 19.06 5.07
N ALA A 121 8.65 18.50 3.98
CA ALA A 121 7.99 17.41 3.25
C ALA A 121 7.84 16.14 4.11
N ALA A 122 8.87 15.77 4.89
CA ALA A 122 8.81 14.65 5.83
C ALA A 122 7.81 14.89 6.97
N GLU A 123 7.69 16.15 7.43
CA GLU A 123 6.74 16.53 8.48
C GLU A 123 5.28 16.45 7.98
N GLU A 124 4.95 17.04 6.83
CA GLU A 124 3.60 16.97 6.23
C GLU A 124 3.14 15.52 6.04
N SER A 125 4.08 14.69 5.61
CA SER A 125 3.91 13.26 5.43
C SER A 125 3.62 12.53 6.74
N ARG A 126 4.38 12.83 7.80
CA ARG A 126 4.18 12.27 9.15
C ARG A 126 2.81 12.66 9.68
N GLN A 127 2.43 13.93 9.54
CA GLN A 127 1.12 14.43 9.93
C GLN A 127 0.00 13.69 9.19
N ARG A 128 0.15 13.45 7.87
CA ARG A 128 -0.81 12.64 7.10
C ARG A 128 -0.93 11.21 7.62
N ALA A 129 0.20 10.55 7.90
CA ALA A 129 0.20 9.19 8.46
C ALA A 129 -0.51 9.12 9.81
N ASP A 130 -0.28 10.12 10.69
CA ASP A 130 -0.94 10.22 11.99
C ASP A 130 -2.44 10.45 11.87
N LEU A 131 -2.88 11.30 10.94
CA LEU A 131 -4.31 11.52 10.66
C LEU A 131 -4.99 10.24 10.18
N ILE A 132 -4.37 9.51 9.24
CA ILE A 132 -4.91 8.25 8.73
C ILE A 132 -4.93 7.20 9.83
N ARG A 133 -3.90 7.13 10.69
CA ARG A 133 -3.89 6.25 11.87
C ARG A 133 -5.05 6.55 12.81
N GLN A 134 -5.30 7.83 13.11
CA GLN A 134 -6.43 8.24 13.94
C GLN A 134 -7.76 7.83 13.32
N GLN A 135 -7.96 8.08 12.02
CA GLN A 135 -9.18 7.69 11.30
C GLN A 135 -9.40 6.17 11.35
N VAL A 136 -8.35 5.39 11.10
CA VAL A 136 -8.36 3.93 11.18
C VAL A 136 -8.68 3.42 12.59
N GLN A 137 -8.31 4.15 13.64
CA GLN A 137 -8.64 3.80 15.03
C GLN A 137 -10.07 4.17 15.45
N GLN A 138 -10.79 5.00 14.70
CA GLN A 138 -12.15 5.40 15.05
C GLN A 138 -13.11 4.21 15.08
N THR A 139 -14.03 4.19 16.03
CA THR A 139 -15.10 3.18 16.07
C THR A 139 -16.09 3.46 14.94
N ALA A 140 -16.38 2.44 14.13
CA ALA A 140 -17.39 2.53 13.10
C ALA A 140 -18.77 2.82 13.72
N HIS A 141 -19.56 3.65 13.05
CA HIS A 141 -20.88 4.05 13.50
C HIS A 141 -21.87 3.94 12.35
N ILE A 142 -23.09 3.50 12.66
CA ILE A 142 -24.19 3.47 11.70
C ILE A 142 -25.47 4.07 12.29
N GLU A 143 -26.29 4.61 11.41
CA GLU A 143 -27.62 5.16 11.69
C GLU A 143 -28.63 4.54 10.71
N ILE A 144 -29.86 4.36 11.15
CA ILE A 144 -30.95 3.85 10.31
C ILE A 144 -32.15 4.79 10.37
N ALA A 145 -32.73 5.09 9.20
CA ALA A 145 -33.87 5.98 9.07
C ALA A 145 -34.89 5.45 8.03
N PRO A 146 -36.16 5.24 8.42
CA PRO A 146 -36.70 5.26 9.78
C PRO A 146 -36.14 4.11 10.64
N SER A 147 -36.12 4.28 11.97
CA SER A 147 -35.69 3.23 12.92
C SER A 147 -36.71 2.10 13.09
N GLN A 148 -37.84 2.18 12.39
CA GLN A 148 -38.89 1.17 12.40
C GLN A 148 -39.55 1.11 11.02
N ALA A 149 -39.85 -0.11 10.54
CA ALA A 149 -40.51 -0.33 9.26
C ALA A 149 -41.08 -1.76 9.16
N ARG A 150 -42.04 -1.97 8.26
CA ARG A 150 -42.60 -3.30 7.97
C ARG A 150 -41.71 -4.09 7.02
N ALA A 151 -41.86 -5.42 7.05
CA ALA A 151 -41.26 -6.29 6.04
C ALA A 151 -41.63 -5.84 4.61
N GLY A 152 -40.63 -5.70 3.74
CA GLY A 152 -40.79 -5.23 2.36
C GLY A 152 -40.76 -3.70 2.20
N GLU A 153 -40.79 -2.92 3.29
CA GLU A 153 -40.57 -1.48 3.22
C GLU A 153 -39.07 -1.15 3.10
N SER A 154 -38.77 0.07 2.69
CA SER A 154 -37.40 0.55 2.51
C SER A 154 -36.96 1.42 3.66
N VAL A 155 -35.70 1.26 4.07
CA VAL A 155 -35.02 2.06 5.09
C VAL A 155 -33.65 2.47 4.58
N VAL A 156 -33.13 3.59 5.07
CA VAL A 156 -31.79 4.08 4.75
C VAL A 156 -30.84 3.75 5.89
N VAL A 157 -29.75 3.06 5.58
CA VAL A 157 -28.63 2.82 6.49
C VAL A 157 -27.49 3.74 6.08
N SER A 158 -27.04 4.57 7.02
CA SER A 158 -25.91 5.47 6.84
C SER A 158 -24.77 5.04 7.75
N GLY A 159 -23.54 5.07 7.28
CA GLY A 159 -22.37 4.68 8.07
C GLY A 159 -21.22 5.66 7.95
N ARG A 160 -20.38 5.70 8.98
CA ARG A 160 -19.16 6.53 9.08
C ARG A 160 -18.05 5.77 9.80
N SER A 161 -16.81 6.23 9.61
CA SER A 161 -15.60 5.68 10.24
C SER A 161 -15.32 4.21 9.88
N PHE A 162 -15.80 3.80 8.71
CA PHE A 162 -15.33 2.61 8.01
C PHE A 162 -14.03 2.93 7.27
N TYR A 163 -13.33 1.92 6.78
CA TYR A 163 -12.16 2.15 5.93
C TYR A 163 -12.59 2.78 4.60
N PRO A 164 -11.91 3.85 4.16
CA PRO A 164 -12.06 4.34 2.81
C PRO A 164 -12.01 3.21 1.80
N ASP A 165 -12.88 3.25 0.79
CA ASP A 165 -12.75 2.34 -0.34
C ASP A 165 -12.83 0.84 0.07
N GLU A 166 -13.46 0.50 1.20
CA GLU A 166 -13.75 -0.89 1.57
C GLU A 166 -15.15 -1.31 1.12
N THR A 167 -15.39 -2.62 1.03
CA THR A 167 -16.75 -3.16 0.89
C THR A 167 -17.29 -3.43 2.30
N VAL A 168 -18.53 -3.02 2.56
CA VAL A 168 -19.25 -3.34 3.80
C VAL A 168 -20.44 -4.24 3.49
N ALA A 169 -20.65 -5.24 4.34
CA ALA A 169 -21.81 -6.12 4.31
C ALA A 169 -22.85 -5.65 5.33
N ILE A 170 -24.09 -5.43 4.87
CA ILE A 170 -25.21 -4.95 5.68
C ILE A 170 -26.15 -6.12 5.97
N TYR A 171 -26.33 -6.39 7.25
CA TYR A 171 -27.19 -7.44 7.76
C TYR A 171 -28.38 -6.83 8.51
N VAL A 172 -29.56 -7.41 8.29
CA VAL A 172 -30.71 -7.21 9.17
C VAL A 172 -30.93 -8.53 9.89
N HIS A 173 -30.73 -8.53 11.21
CA HIS A 173 -30.62 -9.75 12.00
C HIS A 173 -29.47 -10.64 11.48
N ALA A 174 -29.75 -11.87 11.07
CA ALA A 174 -28.77 -12.80 10.48
C ALA A 174 -28.80 -12.80 8.93
N THR A 175 -29.65 -11.98 8.31
CA THR A 175 -29.83 -11.98 6.85
C THR A 175 -28.95 -10.94 6.21
N LEU A 176 -28.03 -11.36 5.33
CA LEU A 176 -27.31 -10.44 4.46
C LEU A 176 -28.31 -9.79 3.50
N VAL A 177 -28.43 -8.47 3.56
CA VAL A 177 -29.35 -7.72 2.71
C VAL A 177 -28.64 -7.17 1.49
N THR A 178 -27.43 -6.62 1.67
CA THR A 178 -26.63 -6.10 0.56
C THR A 178 -25.16 -5.96 0.96
N GLN A 179 -24.31 -5.77 -0.04
CA GLN A 179 -22.93 -5.32 0.10
C GLN A 179 -22.76 -4.05 -0.73
N ILE A 180 -22.07 -3.06 -0.16
CA ILE A 180 -21.81 -1.80 -0.86
C ILE A 180 -20.39 -1.32 -0.62
N ARG A 181 -19.93 -0.44 -1.50
CA ARG A 181 -18.62 0.19 -1.40
C ARG A 181 -18.70 1.50 -0.60
N VAL A 182 -17.83 1.61 0.39
CA VAL A 182 -17.61 2.82 1.20
C VAL A 182 -16.86 3.86 0.35
N ASP A 183 -17.18 5.13 0.53
CA ASP A 183 -16.50 6.21 -0.16
C ASP A 183 -15.04 6.42 0.32
N GLY A 184 -14.31 7.32 -0.34
CA GLY A 184 -12.93 7.64 0.02
C GLY A 184 -12.75 8.36 1.37
N GLN A 185 -13.84 8.64 2.10
CA GLN A 185 -13.85 9.25 3.43
C GLN A 185 -14.29 8.28 4.53
N GLY A 186 -14.59 7.02 4.19
CA GLY A 186 -15.04 6.03 5.17
C GLY A 186 -16.53 6.14 5.50
N ALA A 187 -17.32 6.79 4.64
CA ALA A 187 -18.75 6.96 4.79
C ALA A 187 -19.55 6.24 3.70
N PHE A 188 -20.81 5.93 4.00
CA PHE A 188 -21.74 5.39 3.03
C PHE A 188 -23.19 5.73 3.35
N SER A 189 -24.06 5.60 2.35
CA SER A 189 -25.51 5.58 2.53
C SER A 189 -26.13 4.56 1.58
N ALA A 190 -26.97 3.68 2.10
CA ALA A 190 -27.61 2.61 1.37
C ALA A 190 -29.11 2.53 1.68
N THR A 191 -29.93 2.48 0.65
CA THR A 191 -31.34 2.09 0.80
C THR A 191 -31.43 0.57 0.76
N ILE A 192 -31.99 -0.02 1.82
CA ILE A 192 -32.20 -1.46 1.92
C ILE A 192 -33.69 -1.76 2.11
N THR A 193 -34.11 -2.94 1.66
CA THR A 193 -35.46 -3.45 1.92
C THR A 193 -35.47 -4.34 3.15
N VAL A 194 -36.40 -4.11 4.07
CA VAL A 194 -36.55 -4.92 5.28
C VAL A 194 -36.91 -6.36 4.90
N PRO A 195 -36.11 -7.37 5.29
CA PRO A 195 -36.38 -8.76 4.95
C PRO A 195 -37.70 -9.28 5.54
N LYS A 196 -38.33 -10.24 4.85
CA LYS A 196 -39.60 -10.85 5.31
C LYS A 196 -39.49 -11.64 6.61
N ASN A 197 -38.29 -12.08 6.97
CA ASN A 197 -38.01 -12.79 8.22
C ASN A 197 -37.64 -11.85 9.37
N ALA A 198 -37.73 -10.53 9.21
CA ALA A 198 -37.68 -9.60 10.33
C ALA A 198 -38.96 -9.77 11.18
N LEU A 199 -38.81 -10.37 12.36
CA LEU A 199 -39.94 -10.74 13.22
C LEU A 199 -40.45 -9.51 14.00
N PRO A 200 -41.74 -9.16 13.91
CA PRO A 200 -42.32 -8.09 14.70
C PRO A 200 -42.18 -8.31 16.20
N GLY A 201 -41.94 -7.24 16.96
CA GLY A 201 -41.84 -7.29 18.42
C GLY A 201 -40.53 -7.83 18.99
N PHE A 202 -39.55 -8.16 18.14
CA PHE A 202 -38.17 -8.47 18.56
C PHE A 202 -37.24 -7.31 18.21
N GLN A 203 -36.32 -6.97 19.12
CA GLN A 203 -35.26 -6.03 18.80
C GLN A 203 -34.40 -6.61 17.68
N THR A 204 -34.47 -5.99 16.51
CA THR A 204 -33.69 -6.37 15.35
C THR A 204 -32.48 -5.43 15.29
N ALA A 205 -31.27 -5.97 15.35
CA ALA A 205 -30.08 -5.18 15.09
C ALA A 205 -29.83 -5.15 13.58
N VAL A 206 -29.61 -3.95 13.04
CA VAL A 206 -28.91 -3.80 11.76
C VAL A 206 -27.43 -3.81 12.09
N THR A 207 -26.69 -4.74 11.47
CA THR A 207 -25.25 -4.87 11.66
C THR A 207 -24.55 -4.58 10.34
N VAL A 208 -23.48 -3.79 10.38
CA VAL A 208 -22.63 -3.54 9.23
C VAL A 208 -21.21 -3.97 9.56
N THR A 209 -20.62 -4.77 8.68
CA THR A 209 -19.26 -5.29 8.83
C THR A 209 -18.42 -4.90 7.62
N GLY A 210 -17.29 -4.22 7.84
CA GLY A 210 -16.29 -3.97 6.81
C GLY A 210 -15.50 -5.23 6.48
N GLU A 211 -15.35 -5.55 5.19
CA GLU A 211 -14.60 -6.72 4.74
C GLU A 211 -13.10 -6.56 5.00
N THR A 212 -12.56 -5.36 4.79
CA THR A 212 -11.13 -5.08 4.94
C THR A 212 -10.79 -4.72 6.38
N SER A 213 -11.57 -3.83 6.98
CA SER A 213 -11.28 -3.31 8.32
C SER A 213 -11.68 -4.27 9.45
N ALA A 214 -12.54 -5.26 9.13
CA ALA A 214 -13.28 -6.05 10.10
C ALA A 214 -14.08 -5.22 11.13
N LYS A 215 -14.24 -3.90 10.90
CA LYS A 215 -15.01 -3.04 11.80
C LYS A 215 -16.47 -3.45 11.74
N THR A 216 -17.08 -3.52 12.92
CA THR A 216 -18.50 -3.78 13.06
C THR A 216 -19.19 -2.60 13.71
N ALA A 217 -20.35 -2.21 13.18
CA ALA A 217 -21.24 -1.23 13.79
C ALA A 217 -22.66 -1.78 13.82
N GLN A 218 -23.44 -1.37 14.82
CA GLN A 218 -24.82 -1.81 15.00
C GLN A 218 -25.73 -0.62 15.29
N ALA A 219 -26.95 -0.66 14.75
CA ALA A 219 -28.01 0.27 15.07
C ALA A 219 -29.28 -0.51 15.44
N PRO A 220 -30.03 -0.03 16.46
CA PRO A 220 -31.31 -0.62 16.81
C PRO A 220 -32.34 -0.38 15.70
N PHE A 221 -33.14 -1.39 15.40
CA PHE A 221 -34.23 -1.34 14.44
C PHE A 221 -35.44 -2.15 14.94
N GLU A 222 -36.63 -1.60 14.75
CA GLU A 222 -37.89 -2.25 15.13
C GLU A 222 -38.69 -2.68 13.90
N ALA A 223 -38.90 -3.99 13.74
CA ALA A 223 -39.79 -4.50 12.71
C ALA A 223 -41.26 -4.29 13.16
N LEU A 224 -42.02 -3.56 12.36
CA LEU A 224 -43.44 -3.34 12.60
C LEU A 224 -44.28 -4.54 12.14
N PRO A 225 -45.45 -4.80 12.76
CA PRO A 225 -46.41 -5.80 12.30
C PRO A 225 -46.93 -5.57 10.88
#